data_AF-A0A963HJY0-F1
#
_entry.id   AF-A0A963HJY0-F1
#
_cell.length_a   1.000
_cell.length_b   1.000
_cell.length_c   1.000
_cell.angle_alpha   90.00
_cell.angle_beta   90.00
_cell.angle_gamma   90.00
#
_symmetry.space_group_name_H-M   'P 1'
#
loop_
_entity.id
_entity.type
_entity.pdbx_description
1 polymer ?
#
loop_
_entity_poly.entity_id
_entity_poly.type
_entity_poly.pdbx_seq_one_letter_code
_entity_poly.pdbx_strand_id
1 'polypeptide(L)'
;AGLEIDGSLESSPPPARAARTSSAMADHGIPPELAALARGIQSVREEARALGLFAENRGLLSCPACGLQEDVTIGGRLITCDGNVAAGVDLGLRFVESSVGAFVCPRCGSPACEDDPEA
;
A
#
# COMPACT_ATOMS: atom_id res chain seq x y z
N ALA A 1 21.81 -67.72 -14.49
CA ALA A 1 21.77 -67.94 -13.03
C ALA A 1 23.14 -67.61 -12.46
N GLY A 2 23.21 -66.76 -11.43
CA GLY A 2 24.43 -66.39 -10.68
C GLY A 2 25.13 -65.15 -11.22
N LEU A 3 24.89 -63.97 -10.62
CA LEU A 3 25.62 -63.32 -9.50
C LEU A 3 26.82 -62.49 -10.00
N GLU A 4 26.67 -61.18 -10.18
CA GLU A 4 27.00 -60.11 -9.20
C GLU A 4 28.52 -59.96 -8.98
N ILE A 5 29.09 -58.84 -9.46
CA ILE A 5 30.12 -58.09 -8.72
C ILE A 5 29.95 -56.58 -8.94
N ASP A 6 29.56 -55.97 -7.83
CA ASP A 6 29.82 -54.64 -7.30
C ASP A 6 31.05 -53.91 -7.88
N GLY A 7 30.89 -52.64 -8.27
CA GLY A 7 31.97 -51.84 -8.83
C GLY A 7 31.65 -50.34 -8.94
N SER A 8 31.85 -49.63 -7.84
CA SER A 8 32.25 -48.21 -7.75
C SER A 8 31.48 -47.17 -8.57
N LEU A 9 30.57 -46.45 -7.89
CA LEU A 9 30.53 -44.99 -8.05
C LEU A 9 30.55 -44.33 -6.67
N GLU A 10 31.75 -43.87 -6.30
CA GLU A 10 31.99 -42.95 -5.21
C GLU A 10 31.07 -41.74 -5.33
N SER A 11 30.03 -41.68 -4.48
CA SER A 11 29.26 -40.46 -4.30
C SER A 11 30.12 -39.47 -3.51
N SER A 12 30.86 -38.64 -4.25
CA SER A 12 31.51 -37.46 -3.70
C SER A 12 30.46 -36.60 -2.97
N PRO A 13 30.69 -36.20 -1.71
CA PRO A 13 29.83 -35.22 -1.08
C PRO A 13 29.94 -33.90 -1.84
N PRO A 14 28.84 -33.17 -2.07
CA PRO A 14 28.91 -31.85 -2.67
C PRO A 14 29.77 -30.93 -1.78
N PRO A 15 30.61 -30.04 -2.36
CA PRO A 15 31.41 -29.13 -1.57
C PRO A 15 30.52 -28.25 -0.69
N ALA A 16 30.96 -28.10 0.56
CA ALA A 16 30.32 -27.31 1.57
C ALA A 16 30.00 -25.89 1.06
N ARG A 17 28.70 -25.62 1.01
CA ARG A 17 28.01 -24.33 1.11
C ARG A 17 28.95 -23.12 1.26
N ALA A 18 29.30 -22.50 0.14
CA ALA A 18 29.72 -21.11 0.15
C ALA A 18 28.53 -20.28 0.61
N ALA A 19 28.51 -19.97 1.91
CA ALA A 19 27.67 -18.92 2.44
C ALA A 19 27.97 -17.67 1.63
N ARG A 20 27.01 -17.26 0.79
CA ARG A 20 26.96 -15.89 0.31
C ARG A 20 27.02 -15.04 1.57
N THR A 21 28.14 -14.35 1.76
CA THR A 21 28.25 -13.30 2.75
C THR A 21 27.15 -12.31 2.41
N SER A 22 26.04 -12.43 3.16
CA SER A 22 25.07 -11.36 3.28
C SER A 22 25.90 -10.17 3.74
N SER A 23 26.14 -9.26 2.81
CA SER A 23 26.62 -7.93 3.16
C SER A 23 25.62 -7.45 4.20
N ALA A 24 26.10 -7.35 5.44
CA ALA A 24 25.30 -6.90 6.56
C ALA A 24 24.69 -5.55 6.11
N MET A 25 23.36 -5.51 6.01
CA MET A 25 22.62 -4.27 5.83
C MET A 25 23.04 -3.39 6.99
N ALA A 26 23.94 -2.46 6.72
CA ALA A 26 24.38 -1.54 7.73
C ALA A 26 23.13 -0.81 8.24
N ASP A 27 22.98 -0.80 9.56
CA ASP A 27 21.92 -0.08 10.27
C ASP A 27 22.17 1.42 10.04
N HIS A 28 21.72 1.91 8.90
CA HIS A 28 21.78 3.31 8.55
C HIS A 28 20.53 3.96 9.10
N GLY A 29 20.61 4.34 10.39
CA GLY A 29 19.59 5.18 11.02
C GLY A 29 19.27 6.39 10.14
N ILE A 30 18.00 6.80 10.14
CA ILE A 30 17.53 7.94 9.35
C ILE A 30 18.34 9.19 9.75
N PRO A 31 18.98 9.90 8.82
CA PRO A 31 19.72 11.12 9.14
C PRO A 31 18.85 12.14 9.87
N PRO A 32 19.38 12.88 10.85
CA PRO A 32 18.58 13.77 11.69
C PRO A 32 17.85 14.86 10.90
N GLU A 33 18.46 15.33 9.82
CA GLU A 33 17.85 16.30 8.89
C GLU A 33 16.65 15.70 8.15
N LEU A 34 16.79 14.47 7.62
CA LEU A 34 15.70 13.76 6.97
C LEU A 34 14.55 13.48 7.95
N ALA A 35 14.88 13.11 9.19
CA ALA A 35 13.90 12.91 10.25
C ALA A 35 13.16 14.22 10.61
N ALA A 36 13.84 15.37 10.59
CA ALA A 36 13.21 16.67 10.82
C ALA A 36 12.26 17.06 9.68
N LEU A 37 12.66 16.86 8.43
CA LEU A 37 11.81 17.09 7.26
C LEU A 37 10.57 16.19 7.28
N ALA A 38 10.73 14.90 7.61
CA ALA A 38 9.62 13.97 7.73
C ALA A 38 8.57 14.41 8.76
N ARG A 39 9.01 14.94 9.92
CA ARG A 39 8.09 15.53 10.91
C ARG A 39 7.38 16.77 10.38
N GLY A 40 8.08 17.63 9.63
CA GLY A 40 7.47 18.79 8.99
C GLY A 40 6.37 18.40 8.00
N ILE A 41 6.62 17.39 7.15
CA ILE A 41 5.61 16.85 6.23
C ILE A 41 4.40 16.30 7.00
N GLN A 42 4.61 15.59 8.11
CA GLN A 42 3.52 15.09 8.95
C GLN A 42 2.67 16.24 9.52
N SER A 43 3.30 17.29 10.04
CA SER A 43 2.59 18.48 10.56
C SER A 43 1.73 19.14 9.48
N VAL A 44 2.28 19.35 8.28
CA VAL A 44 1.54 19.95 7.16
C VAL A 44 0.36 19.07 6.74
N ARG A 45 0.54 17.74 6.73
CA ARG A 45 -0.54 16.78 6.41
C ARG A 45 -1.66 16.81 7.46
N GLU A 46 -1.32 16.94 8.75
CA GLU A 46 -2.31 17.07 9.82
C GLU A 46 -3.10 18.38 9.71
N GLU A 47 -2.43 19.50 9.45
CA GLU A 47 -3.08 20.79 9.19
C GLU A 47 -4.01 20.73 7.97
N ALA A 48 -3.54 20.12 6.88
CA ALA A 48 -4.35 19.91 5.68
C ALA A 48 -5.63 19.11 6.00
N ARG A 49 -5.52 18.01 6.76
CA ARG A 49 -6.68 17.21 7.19
C ARG A 49 -7.64 18.01 8.06
N ALA A 50 -7.13 18.82 8.99
CA ALA A 50 -7.97 19.68 9.84
C ALA A 50 -8.79 20.69 9.02
N LEU A 51 -8.28 21.10 7.85
CA LEU A 51 -8.97 21.98 6.90
C LEU A 51 -9.88 21.23 5.91
N GLY A 52 -9.93 19.90 5.97
CA GLY A 52 -10.66 19.03 5.04
C GLY A 52 -10.01 18.89 3.66
N LEU A 53 -8.69 19.13 3.58
CA LEU A 53 -7.90 18.89 2.37
C LEU A 53 -7.47 17.42 2.31
N PHE A 54 -7.32 16.91 1.09
CA PHE A 54 -6.73 15.62 0.85
C PHE A 54 -5.21 15.70 1.05
N ALA A 55 -4.68 14.90 1.98
CA ALA A 55 -3.28 14.95 2.40
C ALA A 55 -2.38 13.92 1.68
N GLU A 56 -2.88 13.31 0.59
CA GLU A 56 -2.17 12.33 -0.26
C GLU A 56 -1.45 11.22 0.53
N ASN A 57 -2.09 10.71 1.59
CA ASN A 57 -1.52 9.66 2.42
C ASN A 57 -1.92 8.24 1.96
N ARG A 58 -2.78 8.12 0.94
CA ARG A 58 -3.31 6.89 0.35
C ARG A 58 -3.91 7.18 -1.02
N GLY A 59 -4.26 6.14 -1.79
CA GLY A 59 -5.01 6.31 -3.04
C GLY A 59 -6.44 6.82 -2.80
N LEU A 60 -7.06 7.39 -3.82
CA LEU A 60 -8.50 7.66 -3.78
C LEU A 60 -9.26 6.33 -3.83
N LEU A 61 -10.36 6.25 -3.10
CA LEU A 61 -11.17 5.04 -3.09
C LEU A 61 -12.33 5.10 -4.06
N SER A 62 -12.62 3.95 -4.66
CA SER A 62 -13.86 3.69 -5.36
C SER A 62 -14.59 2.47 -4.76
N CYS A 63 -15.91 2.53 -4.76
CA CYS A 63 -16.77 1.41 -4.39
C CYS A 63 -17.32 0.74 -5.65
N PRO A 64 -16.81 -0.44 -6.04
CA PRO A 64 -17.25 -1.12 -7.26
C PRO A 64 -18.71 -1.59 -7.19
N ALA A 65 -19.27 -1.75 -5.99
CA ALA A 65 -20.64 -2.24 -5.80
C ALA A 65 -21.72 -1.19 -6.05
N CYS A 66 -21.46 0.08 -5.74
CA CYS A 66 -22.47 1.15 -5.82
C CYS A 66 -22.03 2.41 -6.57
N GLY A 67 -20.78 2.46 -7.05
CA GLY A 67 -20.26 3.57 -7.84
C GLY A 67 -19.92 4.83 -7.06
N LEU A 68 -19.95 4.77 -5.72
CA LEU A 68 -19.46 5.86 -4.87
C LEU A 68 -17.93 5.93 -4.97
N GLN A 69 -17.35 7.10 -5.21
CA GLN A 69 -15.90 7.27 -5.29
C GLN A 69 -15.44 8.56 -4.62
N GLU A 70 -14.18 8.59 -4.20
CA GLU A 70 -13.49 9.78 -3.75
C GLU A 70 -12.91 10.56 -4.94
N ASP A 71 -12.87 11.88 -4.82
CA ASP A 71 -12.24 12.77 -5.81
C ASP A 71 -11.67 14.00 -5.08
N VAL A 72 -10.81 14.76 -5.75
CA VAL A 72 -10.17 15.95 -5.20
C VAL A 72 -10.53 17.15 -6.06
N THR A 73 -11.19 18.12 -5.44
CA THR A 73 -11.50 19.40 -6.12
C THR A 73 -10.23 20.16 -6.50
N ILE A 74 -10.34 21.12 -7.42
CA ILE A 74 -9.22 22.02 -7.76
C ILE A 74 -8.63 22.76 -6.56
N GLY A 75 -9.39 22.92 -5.47
CA GLY A 75 -8.94 23.51 -4.21
C GLY A 75 -8.29 22.51 -3.24
N GLY A 76 -8.05 21.27 -3.66
CA GLY A 76 -7.43 20.22 -2.83
C GLY A 76 -8.37 19.57 -1.82
N ARG A 77 -9.68 19.87 -1.83
CA ARG A 77 -10.64 19.24 -0.91
C ARG A 77 -11.01 17.85 -1.36
N LEU A 78 -10.97 16.91 -0.42
CA LEU A 78 -11.51 15.57 -0.61
C LEU A 78 -13.03 15.63 -0.62
N ILE A 79 -13.62 15.12 -1.69
CA ILE A 79 -15.06 14.96 -1.84
C ILE A 79 -15.39 13.50 -2.10
N THR A 80 -16.68 13.16 -2.00
CA THR A 80 -17.16 11.85 -2.38
C THR A 80 -18.38 12.02 -3.27
N CYS A 81 -18.33 11.50 -4.49
CA CYS A 81 -19.32 11.72 -5.53
C CYS A 81 -19.79 10.38 -6.12
N ASP A 82 -20.86 10.45 -6.91
CA ASP A 82 -21.30 9.35 -7.75
C ASP A 82 -20.44 9.32 -9.02
N GLY A 83 -19.58 8.31 -9.16
CA GLY A 83 -18.69 8.18 -10.33
C GLY A 83 -19.43 8.05 -11.67
N ASN A 84 -20.71 7.70 -11.62
CA ASN A 84 -21.57 7.60 -12.80
C ASN A 84 -22.32 8.90 -13.13
N VAL A 85 -22.08 9.99 -12.40
CA VAL A 85 -22.73 11.29 -12.58
C VAL A 85 -21.67 12.37 -12.78
N ALA A 86 -21.79 13.14 -13.86
CA ALA A 86 -20.80 14.16 -14.24
C ALA A 86 -20.69 15.33 -13.22
N ALA A 87 -21.66 15.47 -12.34
CA ALA A 87 -21.65 16.49 -11.30
C ALA A 87 -20.83 15.97 -10.11
N GLY A 88 -19.56 16.39 -10.02
CA GLY A 88 -18.65 16.17 -8.88
C GLY A 88 -19.09 16.91 -7.61
N VAL A 89 -20.35 16.74 -7.22
CA VAL A 89 -20.93 17.27 -6.00
C VAL A 89 -20.53 16.36 -4.85
N ASP A 90 -20.00 16.95 -3.78
CA ASP A 90 -19.72 16.21 -2.56
C ASP A 90 -21.03 15.75 -1.90
N LEU A 91 -21.16 14.45 -1.72
CA LEU A 91 -22.29 13.82 -1.05
C LEU A 91 -22.09 13.78 0.47
N GLY A 92 -20.93 14.22 0.97
CA GLY A 92 -20.63 14.27 2.40
C GLY A 92 -20.43 12.90 3.05
N LEU A 93 -20.39 11.83 2.26
CA LEU A 93 -20.07 10.48 2.72
C LEU A 93 -18.57 10.32 2.79
N ARG A 94 -18.04 9.55 3.75
CA ARG A 94 -16.59 9.27 3.86
C ARG A 94 -16.36 7.80 4.10
N PHE A 95 -15.39 7.22 3.40
CA PHE A 95 -15.01 5.83 3.60
C PHE A 95 -14.41 5.63 4.99
N VAL A 96 -14.71 4.48 5.58
CA VAL A 96 -14.30 4.15 6.94
C VAL A 96 -13.28 3.04 6.90
N GLU A 97 -12.14 3.26 7.55
CA GLU A 97 -11.12 2.22 7.73
C GLU A 97 -11.61 1.21 8.78
N SER A 98 -11.58 -0.07 8.43
CA SER A 98 -11.87 -1.18 9.33
C SER A 98 -10.65 -1.54 10.19
N SER A 99 -10.86 -2.32 11.25
CA SER A 99 -9.78 -2.78 12.15
C SER A 99 -8.70 -3.62 11.47
N VAL A 100 -8.95 -4.12 10.26
CA VAL A 100 -8.01 -4.91 9.45
C VAL A 100 -7.32 -4.07 8.36
N GLY A 101 -7.48 -2.74 8.37
CA GLY A 101 -6.84 -1.82 7.42
C GLY A 101 -7.53 -1.74 6.04
N ALA A 102 -8.66 -2.42 5.86
CA ALA A 102 -9.47 -2.31 4.64
C ALA A 102 -10.49 -1.17 4.77
N PHE A 103 -10.79 -0.48 3.68
CA PHE A 103 -11.81 0.57 3.66
C PHE A 103 -13.20 0.03 3.30
N VAL A 104 -14.22 0.58 3.95
CA VAL A 104 -15.62 0.17 3.78
C VAL A 104 -16.44 1.34 3.23
N CYS A 105 -17.25 1.05 2.23
CA CYS A 105 -18.16 2.02 1.63
C CYS A 105 -19.25 2.45 2.62
N PRO A 106 -19.41 3.75 2.90
CA PRO A 106 -20.41 4.24 3.83
C PRO A 106 -21.84 4.14 3.28
N ARG A 107 -22.01 3.97 1.96
CA ARG A 107 -23.32 3.90 1.31
C ARG A 107 -23.91 2.48 1.33
N CYS A 108 -23.11 1.46 0.99
CA CYS A 108 -23.59 0.09 0.83
C CYS A 108 -22.91 -0.95 1.73
N GLY A 109 -21.85 -0.58 2.47
CA GLY A 109 -21.12 -1.48 3.35
C GLY A 109 -20.16 -2.46 2.64
N SER A 110 -20.06 -2.42 1.31
CA SER A 110 -19.11 -3.22 0.55
C SER A 110 -17.67 -2.72 0.74
N PRO A 111 -16.65 -3.59 0.57
CA PRO A 111 -15.26 -3.15 0.57
C PRO A 111 -14.99 -2.16 -0.56
N ALA A 112 -14.16 -1.17 -0.28
CA ALA A 112 -13.66 -0.20 -1.25
C ALA A 112 -12.32 -0.66 -1.82
N CYS A 113 -12.06 -0.25 -3.06
CA CYS A 113 -10.79 -0.46 -3.75
C CYS A 113 -10.07 0.89 -3.82
N GLU A 114 -8.75 0.89 -3.73
CA GLU A 114 -7.97 2.08 -4.13
C GLU A 114 -7.93 2.10 -5.66
N ASP A 115 -8.18 3.26 -6.25
CA ASP A 115 -7.95 3.47 -7.67
C ASP A 115 -6.44 3.53 -7.89
N ASP A 116 -5.85 2.43 -8.37
CA ASP A 116 -4.47 2.42 -8.85
C ASP A 116 -4.38 3.28 -10.12
N PRO A 117 -3.64 4.39 -10.13
CA PRO A 117 -3.53 5.27 -11.31
C PRO A 117 -2.67 4.66 -12.44
N GLU A 118 -2.25 3.40 -12.34
CA GLU A 118 -1.31 2.73 -13.25
C GLU A 118 -1.87 1.39 -13.80
N ALA A 119 -3.16 1.35 -14.16
CA ALA A 119 -3.80 0.21 -14.85
C ALA A 119 -4.16 0.54 -16.31
#